data_AF-A0A3L8PU03-F1
#
_entry.id   AF-A0A3L8PU03-F1
#
_cell.length_a   1.000
_cell.length_b   1.000
_cell.length_c   1.000
_cell.angle_alpha   90.00
_cell.angle_beta   90.00
_cell.angle_gamma   90.00
#
_symmetry.space_group_name_H-M   'P 1'
#
loop_
_entity.id
_entity.type
_entity.pdbx_description
1 polymer ?
#
loop_
_entity_poly.entity_id
_entity_poly.type
_entity_poly.pdbx_seq_one_letter_code
_entity_poly.pdbx_strand_id
1 'polypeptide(L)'
;MINFSSFYQQISDSNLQYWLETIPALLGDWQRAHKHGNLPKWEKILNKLNYPAPDHLDLQNNVTIGTGNQLSNGEKEKLENLLQLLHPWRKGPFHIHGIHIDTEWRSDWKWDRVSPHISPLKNRTVLDVGCGSGYHMWRMLGAGAKRVVGIDPSTLFLCQFEAIKRLTDPDLPIHLLPLGIQELPPLDAFDTVFSMGVLYHRRSPIDHLLQLRDQLRTGGELVLETLVVDGDENTVLVPDDRYGKMNNVWFLPSVKALVKWLEKCDFIDVRCVDEDLTSLAEQRRTSWMRNESLVDYLDPNDITKTVEGYPAPKRATIIAIKNEPNHDLV
;
A
#
# COMPACT_ATOMS: atom_id res chain seq x y z
N MET A 1 11.87 -15.63 -13.16
CA MET A 1 10.51 -15.12 -13.33
C MET A 1 9.88 -15.04 -11.96
N ILE A 2 9.11 -13.99 -11.66
CA ILE A 2 8.34 -13.92 -10.41
C ILE A 2 7.36 -15.09 -10.39
N ASN A 3 7.34 -15.83 -9.28
CA ASN A 3 6.54 -17.05 -9.13
C ASN A 3 5.63 -16.91 -7.90
N PHE A 4 4.33 -17.11 -8.11
CA PHE A 4 3.30 -17.03 -7.06
C PHE A 4 2.97 -18.40 -6.42
N SER A 5 3.74 -19.45 -6.72
CA SER A 5 3.49 -20.81 -6.19
C SER A 5 3.54 -20.87 -4.66
N SER A 6 4.44 -20.11 -4.03
CA SER A 6 4.51 -20.04 -2.56
C SER A 6 3.25 -19.42 -1.97
N PHE A 7 2.68 -18.40 -2.61
CA PHE A 7 1.39 -17.84 -2.22
C PHE A 7 0.27 -18.88 -2.33
N TYR A 8 0.18 -19.59 -3.46
CA TYR A 8 -0.84 -20.63 -3.66
C TYR A 8 -0.77 -21.74 -2.61
N GLN A 9 0.43 -22.24 -2.34
CA GLN A 9 0.66 -23.26 -1.31
C GLN A 9 0.30 -22.72 0.08
N GLN A 10 0.63 -21.48 0.38
CA GLN A 10 0.29 -20.90 1.66
C GLN A 10 -1.21 -20.68 1.83
N ILE A 11 -1.98 -20.33 0.78
CA ILE A 11 -3.44 -20.12 0.91
C ILE A 11 -4.25 -21.42 0.86
N SER A 12 -3.70 -22.51 0.34
CA SER A 12 -4.45 -23.76 0.09
C SER A 12 -5.03 -24.43 1.34
N ASP A 13 -4.45 -24.17 2.51
CA ASP A 13 -4.95 -24.66 3.81
C ASP A 13 -5.18 -23.48 4.76
N SER A 14 -5.98 -22.52 4.29
CA SER A 14 -6.29 -21.30 5.04
C SER A 14 -7.70 -20.82 4.75
N ASN A 15 -8.13 -19.79 5.48
CA ASN A 15 -9.38 -19.08 5.21
C ASN A 15 -9.40 -18.33 3.87
N LEU A 16 -8.32 -18.37 3.06
CA LEU A 16 -8.27 -17.82 1.71
C LEU A 16 -8.31 -18.90 0.61
N GLN A 17 -8.51 -20.17 0.96
CA GLN A 17 -8.38 -21.30 0.02
C GLN A 17 -9.28 -21.18 -1.22
N TYR A 18 -10.50 -20.66 -1.09
CA TYR A 18 -11.46 -20.53 -2.19
C TYR A 18 -10.99 -19.48 -3.22
N TRP A 19 -10.05 -18.60 -2.86
CA TRP A 19 -9.43 -17.69 -3.82
C TRP A 19 -8.65 -18.44 -4.91
N LEU A 20 -8.24 -19.70 -4.67
CA LEU A 20 -7.62 -20.58 -5.68
C LEU A 20 -8.52 -20.88 -6.88
N GLU A 21 -9.84 -20.65 -6.78
CA GLU A 21 -10.77 -20.79 -7.89
C GLU A 21 -10.54 -19.74 -8.99
N THR A 22 -10.05 -18.55 -8.63
CA THR A 22 -9.89 -17.42 -9.56
C THR A 22 -8.46 -16.91 -9.66
N ILE A 23 -7.70 -16.88 -8.56
CA ILE A 23 -6.38 -16.22 -8.52
C ILE A 23 -5.35 -16.78 -9.52
N PRO A 24 -5.23 -18.10 -9.76
CA PRO A 24 -4.21 -18.61 -10.68
C PRO A 24 -4.47 -18.18 -12.13
N ALA A 25 -5.75 -18.06 -12.51
CA ALA A 25 -6.14 -17.59 -13.84
C ALA A 25 -5.78 -16.11 -14.03
N LEU A 26 -6.18 -15.26 -13.07
CA LEU A 26 -5.89 -13.82 -13.07
C LEU A 26 -4.38 -13.54 -13.15
N LEU A 27 -3.59 -14.20 -12.31
CA LEU A 27 -2.13 -14.02 -12.31
C LEU A 27 -1.48 -14.60 -13.57
N GLY A 28 -2.02 -15.69 -14.13
CA GLY A 28 -1.58 -16.23 -15.40
C GLY A 28 -1.84 -15.28 -16.58
N ASP A 29 -2.99 -14.61 -16.61
CA ASP A 29 -3.32 -13.57 -17.59
C ASP A 29 -2.40 -12.36 -17.45
N TRP A 30 -2.21 -11.88 -16.21
CA TRP A 30 -1.29 -10.79 -15.93
C TRP A 30 0.14 -11.10 -16.42
N GLN A 31 0.66 -12.29 -16.11
CA GLN A 31 1.99 -12.72 -16.55
C GLN A 31 2.10 -12.77 -18.08
N ARG A 32 1.06 -13.22 -18.79
CA ARG A 32 1.03 -13.23 -20.27
C ARG A 32 1.04 -11.82 -20.84
N ALA A 33 0.24 -10.92 -20.30
CA ALA A 33 0.16 -9.52 -20.72
C ALA A 33 1.49 -8.78 -20.51
N HIS A 34 2.27 -9.16 -19.49
CA HIS A 34 3.53 -8.51 -19.12
C HIS A 34 4.79 -9.27 -19.57
N LYS A 35 4.66 -10.21 -20.52
CA LYS A 35 5.83 -10.89 -21.15
C LYS A 35 6.79 -9.93 -21.83
N HIS A 36 6.30 -8.76 -22.23
CA HIS A 36 7.07 -7.70 -22.89
C HIS A 36 7.02 -6.40 -22.06
N GLY A 37 7.84 -5.41 -22.42
CA GLY A 37 7.93 -4.15 -21.69
C GLY A 37 9.01 -4.15 -20.61
N ASN A 38 8.71 -3.60 -19.43
CA ASN A 38 9.71 -3.40 -18.38
C ASN A 38 9.87 -4.60 -17.43
N LEU A 39 8.86 -5.47 -17.28
CA LEU A 39 8.94 -6.63 -16.38
C LEU A 39 10.18 -7.50 -16.67
N PRO A 40 10.48 -7.92 -17.92
CA PRO A 40 11.68 -8.74 -18.18
C PRO A 40 12.99 -8.03 -17.81
N LYS A 41 13.04 -6.69 -17.84
CA LYS A 41 14.21 -5.91 -17.44
C LYS A 41 14.37 -5.94 -15.92
N TRP A 42 13.28 -5.74 -15.18
CA TRP A 42 13.30 -5.78 -13.73
C TRP A 42 13.54 -7.19 -13.19
N GLU A 43 13.00 -8.23 -13.81
CA GLU A 43 13.30 -9.62 -13.43
C GLU A 43 14.81 -9.95 -13.54
N LYS A 44 15.51 -9.39 -14.54
CA LYS A 44 16.98 -9.53 -14.63
C LYS A 44 17.71 -8.86 -13.47
N ILE A 45 17.17 -7.78 -12.91
CA ILE A 45 17.70 -7.14 -11.70
C ILE A 45 17.45 -8.06 -10.50
N LEU A 46 16.21 -8.53 -10.34
CA LEU A 46 15.83 -9.40 -9.23
C LEU A 46 16.64 -10.70 -9.20
N ASN A 47 17.01 -11.27 -10.36
CA ASN A 47 17.84 -12.47 -10.43
C ASN A 47 19.31 -12.24 -10.04
N LYS A 48 19.74 -10.97 -9.92
CA LYS A 48 21.07 -10.59 -9.42
C LYS A 48 21.08 -10.34 -7.91
N LEU A 49 19.92 -10.36 -7.24
CA LEU A 49 19.80 -10.18 -5.80
C LEU A 49 20.06 -11.50 -5.05
N ASN A 50 21.23 -12.09 -5.30
CA ASN A 50 21.71 -13.28 -4.59
C ASN A 50 22.69 -12.82 -3.51
N TYR A 51 22.16 -12.50 -2.33
CA TYR A 51 22.93 -12.03 -1.19
C TYR A 51 22.78 -13.02 -0.02
N PRO A 52 23.73 -13.05 0.92
CA PRO A 52 23.60 -13.86 2.12
C PRO A 52 22.34 -13.52 2.90
N ALA A 53 21.83 -14.50 3.66
CA ALA A 53 20.72 -14.27 4.58
C ALA A 53 21.04 -13.08 5.52
N PRO A 54 20.03 -12.26 5.87
CA PRO A 54 20.24 -11.14 6.76
C PRO A 54 20.64 -11.63 8.16
N ASP A 55 21.62 -10.96 8.76
CA ASP A 55 22.09 -11.17 10.13
C ASP A 55 21.19 -10.49 11.18
N HIS A 56 20.26 -9.65 10.72
CA HIS A 56 19.32 -8.91 11.56
C HIS A 56 18.03 -8.63 10.78
N LEU A 57 16.89 -8.72 11.44
CA LEU A 57 15.58 -8.38 10.86
C LEU A 57 14.78 -7.61 11.91
N ASP A 58 14.45 -6.35 11.63
CA ASP A 58 13.50 -5.55 12.40
C ASP A 58 12.39 -5.08 11.47
N LEU A 59 11.19 -5.60 11.73
CA LEU A 59 9.96 -5.21 11.05
C LEU A 59 8.98 -4.48 11.98
N GLN A 60 9.28 -4.47 13.29
CA GLN A 60 8.38 -3.95 14.31
C GLN A 60 8.51 -2.42 14.37
N ASN A 61 9.73 -1.92 14.54
CA ASN A 61 9.97 -0.49 14.65
C ASN A 61 10.22 0.11 13.27
N ASN A 62 10.98 -0.59 12.44
CA ASN A 62 11.43 -0.13 11.13
C ASN A 62 11.18 -1.23 10.08
N VAL A 63 11.64 -1.02 8.84
CA VAL A 63 11.87 -2.14 7.89
C VAL A 63 13.37 -2.21 7.63
N THR A 64 14.06 -2.96 8.50
CA THR A 64 15.50 -3.18 8.47
C THR A 64 15.81 -4.64 8.20
N ILE A 65 16.58 -4.91 7.14
CA ILE A 65 16.96 -6.24 6.67
C ILE A 65 18.47 -6.27 6.52
N GLY A 66 19.15 -6.91 7.47
CA GLY A 66 20.59 -7.02 7.54
C GLY A 66 21.29 -5.74 7.99
N THR A 67 22.38 -5.88 8.74
CA THR A 67 23.21 -4.75 9.22
C THR A 67 24.16 -4.22 8.14
N GLY A 68 24.49 -5.05 7.16
CA GLY A 68 25.51 -4.80 6.15
C GLY A 68 26.89 -5.36 6.51
N ASN A 69 27.13 -5.81 7.73
CA ASN A 69 28.42 -6.38 8.12
C ASN A 69 28.77 -7.69 7.39
N GLN A 70 27.75 -8.37 6.87
CA GLN A 70 27.89 -9.56 6.03
C GLN A 70 28.33 -9.28 4.60
N LEU A 71 28.35 -8.01 4.16
CA LEU A 71 28.69 -7.63 2.79
C LEU A 71 30.00 -6.85 2.74
N SER A 72 30.85 -7.19 1.77
CA SER A 72 31.98 -6.34 1.39
C SER A 72 31.51 -5.00 0.81
N ASN A 73 32.38 -3.99 0.79
CA ASN A 73 32.04 -2.67 0.22
C ASN A 73 31.59 -2.75 -1.25
N GLY A 74 32.24 -3.62 -2.05
CA GLY A 74 31.85 -3.82 -3.45
C GLY A 74 30.48 -4.50 -3.61
N GLU A 75 30.12 -5.39 -2.68
CA GLU A 75 28.78 -6.01 -2.65
C GLU A 75 27.70 -4.99 -2.26
N LYS A 76 27.97 -4.12 -1.28
CA LYS A 76 27.06 -3.03 -0.91
C LYS A 76 26.83 -2.07 -2.06
N GLU A 77 27.90 -1.64 -2.72
CA GLU A 77 27.81 -0.75 -3.88
C GLU A 77 27.04 -1.41 -5.04
N LYS A 78 27.29 -2.69 -5.32
CA LYS A 78 26.53 -3.44 -6.32
C LYS A 78 25.05 -3.55 -5.94
N LEU A 79 24.73 -3.81 -4.67
CA LEU A 79 23.35 -3.91 -4.19
C LEU A 79 22.62 -2.56 -4.33
N GLU A 80 23.24 -1.47 -3.89
CA GLU A 80 22.70 -0.13 -4.00
C GLU A 80 22.40 0.24 -5.46
N ASN A 81 23.35 -0.04 -6.37
CA ASN A 81 23.17 0.17 -7.80
C ASN A 81 21.99 -0.65 -8.38
N LEU A 82 21.83 -1.91 -7.96
CA LEU A 82 20.69 -2.74 -8.39
C LEU A 82 19.36 -2.19 -7.88
N LEU A 83 19.30 -1.76 -6.62
CA LEU A 83 18.08 -1.17 -6.03
C LEU A 83 17.73 0.19 -6.67
N GLN A 84 18.73 0.99 -7.03
CA GLN A 84 18.53 2.29 -7.72
C GLN A 84 17.91 2.13 -9.12
N LEU A 85 18.10 1.00 -9.78
CA LEU A 85 17.43 0.68 -11.06
C LEU A 85 15.93 0.42 -10.91
N LEU A 86 15.43 0.29 -9.68
CA LEU A 86 14.01 0.23 -9.35
C LEU A 86 13.44 1.59 -8.92
N HIS A 87 14.15 2.70 -9.19
CA HIS A 87 13.59 4.06 -9.09
C HIS A 87 12.33 4.20 -9.99
N PRO A 88 11.32 4.98 -9.58
CA PRO A 88 11.22 5.75 -8.32
C PRO A 88 10.75 4.94 -7.11
N TRP A 89 11.42 5.12 -5.96
CA TRP A 89 10.98 4.56 -4.67
C TRP A 89 10.13 5.58 -3.90
N ARG A 90 8.82 5.32 -3.82
CA ARG A 90 7.86 6.27 -3.23
C ARG A 90 7.53 6.00 -1.76
N LYS A 91 7.25 4.75 -1.37
CA LYS A 91 6.83 4.38 -0.01
C LYS A 91 7.96 3.66 0.73
N GLY A 92 8.26 4.08 1.96
CA GLY A 92 9.39 3.62 2.77
C GLY A 92 9.56 4.48 4.03
N PRO A 93 10.76 4.56 4.65
CA PRO A 93 12.05 4.12 4.13
C PRO A 93 12.35 2.63 4.36
N PHE A 94 13.38 2.12 3.69
CA PHE A 94 13.92 0.77 3.95
C PHE A 94 15.41 0.85 4.31
N HIS A 95 15.86 -0.02 5.21
CA HIS A 95 17.27 -0.18 5.56
C HIS A 95 17.73 -1.58 5.17
N ILE A 96 18.46 -1.71 4.06
CA ILE A 96 18.76 -2.99 3.44
C ILE A 96 20.28 -3.20 3.41
N HIS A 97 20.79 -4.10 4.24
CA HIS A 97 22.21 -4.41 4.40
C HIS A 97 23.08 -3.14 4.57
N GLY A 98 22.61 -2.21 5.40
CA GLY A 98 23.26 -0.92 5.66
C GLY A 98 22.97 0.18 4.63
N ILE A 99 22.22 -0.10 3.55
CA ILE A 99 21.79 0.90 2.57
C ILE A 99 20.47 1.53 3.04
N HIS A 100 20.45 2.85 3.15
CA HIS A 100 19.24 3.60 3.46
C HIS A 100 18.52 4.05 2.19
N ILE A 101 17.41 3.38 1.88
CA ILE A 101 16.47 3.78 0.83
C ILE A 101 15.54 4.87 1.39
N ASP A 102 16.03 6.12 1.43
CA ASP A 102 15.23 7.30 1.80
C ASP A 102 14.21 7.57 0.68
N THR A 103 12.98 7.09 0.84
CA THR A 103 11.92 7.19 -0.16
C THR A 103 11.26 8.56 -0.19
N GLU A 104 10.45 8.80 -1.22
CA GLU A 104 9.69 10.06 -1.31
C GLU A 104 8.85 10.36 -0.06
N TRP A 105 8.15 9.33 0.41
CA TRP A 105 7.27 9.40 1.58
C TRP A 105 7.96 8.86 2.82
N ARG A 106 7.79 9.56 3.94
CA ARG A 106 7.94 9.03 5.30
C ARG A 106 6.70 8.20 5.67
N SER A 107 6.57 7.04 5.04
CA SER A 107 5.46 6.11 5.29
C SER A 107 5.47 5.58 6.72
N ASP A 108 6.64 5.59 7.37
CA ASP A 108 6.82 5.32 8.81
C ASP A 108 6.02 6.30 9.67
N TRP A 109 6.02 7.60 9.37
CA TRP A 109 5.27 8.58 10.14
C TRP A 109 3.76 8.32 10.10
N LYS A 110 3.22 8.01 8.92
CA LYS A 110 1.82 7.59 8.78
C LYS A 110 1.54 6.35 9.61
N TRP A 111 2.42 5.35 9.56
CA TRP A 111 2.25 4.13 10.36
C TRP A 111 2.21 4.43 11.86
N ASP A 112 3.08 5.32 12.34
CA ASP A 112 3.14 5.69 13.76
C ASP A 112 1.90 6.48 14.20
N ARG A 113 1.29 7.28 13.30
CA ARG A 113 -0.01 7.92 13.56
C ARG A 113 -1.16 6.93 13.59
N VAL A 114 -1.17 5.93 12.70
CA VAL A 114 -2.31 5.01 12.51
C VAL A 114 -2.29 3.82 13.47
N SER A 115 -1.12 3.21 13.68
CA SER A 115 -0.98 1.95 14.43
C SER A 115 -1.49 1.96 15.88
N PRO A 116 -1.50 3.08 16.63
CA PRO A 116 -2.11 3.12 17.96
C PRO A 116 -3.64 3.00 17.96
N HIS A 117 -4.28 3.23 16.81
CA HIS A 117 -5.74 3.27 16.71
C HIS A 117 -6.37 2.00 16.14
N ILE A 118 -5.59 1.18 15.44
CA ILE A 118 -6.07 -0.08 14.83
C ILE A 118 -6.16 -1.20 15.86
N SER A 119 -7.01 -2.18 15.58
CA SER A 119 -7.06 -3.40 16.36
C SER A 119 -5.71 -4.13 16.29
N PRO A 120 -5.29 -4.84 17.36
CA PRO A 120 -4.04 -5.59 17.33
C PRO A 120 -3.98 -6.54 16.13
N LEU A 121 -2.88 -6.45 15.36
CA LEU A 121 -2.68 -7.26 14.16
C LEU A 121 -2.23 -8.69 14.47
N LYS A 122 -1.90 -9.00 15.73
CA LYS A 122 -1.48 -10.35 16.15
C LYS A 122 -2.46 -11.41 15.64
N ASN A 123 -1.95 -12.35 14.86
CA ASN A 123 -2.67 -13.46 14.24
C ASN A 123 -3.71 -13.10 13.17
N ARG A 124 -3.81 -11.84 12.75
CA ARG A 124 -4.75 -11.41 11.70
C ARG A 124 -4.25 -11.77 10.30
N THR A 125 -5.17 -12.09 9.40
CA THR A 125 -4.97 -12.09 7.95
C THR A 125 -5.35 -10.72 7.40
N VAL A 126 -4.39 -10.00 6.82
CA VAL A 126 -4.54 -8.58 6.43
C VAL A 126 -4.46 -8.41 4.92
N LEU A 127 -5.34 -7.58 4.35
CA LEU A 127 -5.26 -7.11 2.96
C LEU A 127 -4.80 -5.64 2.94
N ASP A 128 -3.84 -5.29 2.08
CA ASP A 128 -3.42 -3.90 1.83
C ASP A 128 -3.69 -3.53 0.37
N VAL A 129 -4.72 -2.71 0.14
CA VAL A 129 -5.18 -2.30 -1.18
C VAL A 129 -4.42 -1.06 -1.64
N GLY A 130 -3.77 -1.16 -2.80
CA GLY A 130 -2.89 -0.10 -3.30
C GLY A 130 -1.61 0.01 -2.48
N CYS A 131 -1.03 -1.13 -2.10
CA CYS A 131 0.08 -1.25 -1.15
C CYS A 131 1.40 -0.60 -1.61
N GLY A 132 1.51 -0.17 -2.87
CA GLY A 132 2.74 0.40 -3.41
C GLY A 132 3.92 -0.58 -3.30
N SER A 133 5.07 -0.10 -2.82
CA SER A 133 6.26 -0.94 -2.58
C SER A 133 6.07 -2.03 -1.50
N GLY A 134 4.93 -2.04 -0.80
CA GLY A 134 4.60 -2.95 0.29
C GLY A 134 5.21 -2.58 1.64
N TYR A 135 5.70 -1.34 1.81
CA TYR A 135 6.28 -0.88 3.08
C TYR A 135 5.37 -1.16 4.29
N HIS A 136 4.10 -0.77 4.20
CA HIS A 136 3.15 -0.98 5.30
C HIS A 136 2.84 -2.45 5.53
N MET A 137 2.87 -3.28 4.48
CA MET A 137 2.72 -4.73 4.63
C MET A 137 3.81 -5.34 5.52
N TRP A 138 5.06 -4.89 5.36
CA TRP A 138 6.18 -5.33 6.21
C TRP A 138 5.98 -4.91 7.67
N ARG A 139 5.48 -3.69 7.91
CA ARG A 139 5.14 -3.20 9.26
C ARG A 139 3.98 -3.98 9.88
N MET A 140 2.96 -4.34 9.11
CA MET A 140 1.86 -5.21 9.55
C MET A 140 2.37 -6.59 9.96
N LEU A 141 3.30 -7.18 9.19
CA LEU A 141 3.95 -8.44 9.54
C LEU A 141 4.76 -8.31 10.83
N GLY A 142 5.54 -7.24 10.99
CA GLY A 142 6.28 -6.95 12.23
C GLY A 142 5.41 -6.67 13.45
N ALA A 143 4.18 -6.19 13.24
CA ALA A 143 3.15 -6.05 14.28
C ALA A 143 2.43 -7.38 14.62
N GLY A 144 2.86 -8.50 14.03
CA GLY A 144 2.41 -9.85 14.37
C GLY A 144 1.27 -10.40 13.51
N ALA A 145 0.96 -9.79 12.37
CA ALA A 145 0.02 -10.36 11.41
C ALA A 145 0.41 -11.80 11.04
N LYS A 146 -0.56 -12.72 11.03
CA LYS A 146 -0.35 -14.11 10.58
C LYS A 146 0.03 -14.14 9.12
N ARG A 147 -0.57 -13.24 8.34
CA ARG A 147 -0.36 -13.10 6.90
C ARG A 147 -0.72 -11.70 6.45
N VAL A 148 0.03 -11.21 5.48
CA VAL A 148 -0.29 -9.95 4.81
C VAL A 148 -0.31 -10.17 3.29
N VAL A 149 -1.41 -9.81 2.65
CA VAL A 149 -1.56 -9.80 1.20
C VAL A 149 -1.70 -8.36 0.76
N GLY A 150 -0.86 -7.91 -0.16
CA GLY A 150 -0.98 -6.62 -0.80
C GLY A 150 -1.48 -6.79 -2.23
N ILE A 151 -2.25 -5.83 -2.72
CA ILE A 151 -2.58 -5.74 -4.14
C ILE A 151 -2.19 -4.38 -4.70
N ASP A 152 -1.53 -4.37 -5.85
CA ASP A 152 -1.23 -3.16 -6.62
C ASP A 152 -0.95 -3.53 -8.09
N PRO A 153 -1.65 -2.95 -9.09
CA PRO A 153 -1.45 -3.33 -10.49
C PRO A 153 -0.10 -2.87 -11.07
N SER A 154 0.66 -2.03 -10.35
CA SER A 154 1.96 -1.54 -10.80
C SER A 154 3.02 -2.65 -10.82
N THR A 155 3.49 -2.98 -12.02
CA THR A 155 4.61 -3.90 -12.22
C THR A 155 5.90 -3.46 -11.49
N LEU A 156 6.16 -2.15 -11.43
CA LEU A 156 7.35 -1.62 -10.73
C LEU A 156 7.27 -1.92 -9.23
N PHE A 157 6.10 -1.73 -8.63
CA PHE A 157 5.89 -1.95 -7.21
C PHE A 157 5.96 -3.42 -6.82
N LEU A 158 5.44 -4.32 -7.66
CA LEU A 158 5.70 -5.75 -7.51
C LEU A 158 7.21 -6.05 -7.51
N CYS A 159 7.97 -5.47 -8.44
CA CYS A 159 9.43 -5.68 -8.48
C CYS A 159 10.15 -5.07 -7.27
N GLN A 160 9.72 -3.92 -6.76
CA GLN A 160 10.27 -3.35 -5.52
C GLN A 160 10.01 -4.26 -4.32
N PHE A 161 8.77 -4.72 -4.16
CA PHE A 161 8.40 -5.66 -3.10
C PHE A 161 9.21 -6.95 -3.18
N GLU A 162 9.30 -7.56 -4.37
CA GLU A 162 10.07 -8.78 -4.60
C GLU A 162 11.58 -8.59 -4.36
N ALA A 163 12.13 -7.41 -4.64
CA ALA A 163 13.51 -7.10 -4.32
C ALA A 163 13.76 -7.15 -2.81
N ILE A 164 12.87 -6.54 -2.02
CA ILE A 164 12.93 -6.59 -0.55
C ILE A 164 12.72 -8.02 -0.05
N LYS A 165 11.73 -8.75 -0.58
CA LYS A 165 11.42 -10.13 -0.18
C LYS A 165 12.57 -11.10 -0.44
N ARG A 166 13.29 -10.98 -1.56
CA ARG A 166 14.47 -11.82 -1.88
C ARG A 166 15.69 -11.57 -1.01
N LEU A 167 15.77 -10.39 -0.39
CA LEU A 167 16.85 -10.02 0.53
C LEU A 167 16.52 -10.40 1.99
N THR A 168 15.33 -10.94 2.23
CA THR A 168 14.91 -11.53 3.51
C THR A 168 14.60 -13.02 3.34
N ASP A 169 13.89 -13.60 4.30
CA ASP A 169 13.38 -14.96 4.22
C ASP A 169 12.23 -15.06 3.18
N PRO A 170 12.39 -15.84 2.09
CA PRO A 170 11.37 -16.00 1.06
C PRO A 170 10.09 -16.69 1.55
N ASP A 171 10.15 -17.41 2.68
CA ASP A 171 9.03 -18.17 3.23
C ASP A 171 8.09 -17.31 4.11
N LEU A 172 8.46 -16.05 4.38
CA LEU A 172 7.60 -15.13 5.14
C LEU A 172 6.19 -15.02 4.51
N PRO A 173 5.13 -15.01 5.33
CA PRO A 173 3.74 -15.04 4.88
C PRO A 173 3.25 -13.65 4.43
N ILE A 174 3.98 -13.04 3.51
CA ILE A 174 3.73 -11.71 2.96
C ILE A 174 3.85 -11.74 1.44
N HIS A 175 2.83 -11.28 0.72
CA HIS A 175 2.81 -11.39 -0.74
C HIS A 175 2.14 -10.18 -1.38
N LEU A 176 2.74 -9.64 -2.43
CA LEU A 176 2.12 -8.61 -3.29
C LEU A 176 1.63 -9.28 -4.57
N LEU A 177 0.35 -9.12 -4.88
CA LEU A 177 -0.27 -9.60 -6.10
C LEU A 177 -0.54 -8.43 -7.06
N PRO A 178 -0.18 -8.54 -8.34
CA PRO A 178 -0.27 -7.42 -9.27
C PRO A 178 -1.69 -7.22 -9.83
N LEU A 179 -2.64 -6.98 -8.94
CA LEU A 179 -4.07 -6.82 -9.23
C LEU A 179 -4.59 -5.48 -8.71
N GLY A 180 -5.61 -4.93 -9.36
CA GLY A 180 -6.45 -3.90 -8.77
C GLY A 180 -7.60 -4.51 -7.97
N ILE A 181 -8.18 -3.75 -7.05
CA ILE A 181 -9.28 -4.21 -6.20
C ILE A 181 -10.50 -4.68 -7.01
N GLN A 182 -10.75 -4.07 -8.17
CA GLN A 182 -11.86 -4.45 -9.05
C GLN A 182 -11.76 -5.86 -9.63
N GLU A 183 -10.58 -6.50 -9.55
CA GLU A 183 -10.35 -7.86 -10.01
C GLU A 183 -10.56 -8.90 -8.90
N LEU A 184 -10.74 -8.46 -7.65
CA LEU A 184 -10.99 -9.36 -6.55
C LEU A 184 -12.44 -9.82 -6.54
N PRO A 185 -12.71 -11.13 -6.36
CA PRO A 185 -14.04 -11.58 -5.97
C PRO A 185 -14.34 -11.10 -4.54
N PRO A 186 -15.59 -11.17 -4.09
CA PRO A 186 -15.92 -10.86 -2.70
C PRO A 186 -15.40 -11.98 -1.79
N LEU A 187 -14.28 -11.72 -1.11
CA LEU A 187 -13.56 -12.74 -0.35
C LEU A 187 -14.17 -13.00 1.04
N ASP A 188 -14.69 -12.00 1.76
CA ASP A 188 -15.26 -12.15 3.11
C ASP A 188 -14.33 -12.89 4.10
N ALA A 189 -13.01 -12.70 3.99
CA ALA A 189 -12.02 -13.52 4.71
C ALA A 189 -10.96 -12.72 5.48
N PHE A 190 -10.75 -11.44 5.18
CA PHE A 190 -9.72 -10.67 5.85
C PHE A 190 -10.21 -10.14 7.20
N ASP A 191 -9.36 -10.22 8.22
CA ASP A 191 -9.62 -9.65 9.54
C ASP A 191 -9.51 -8.13 9.53
N THR A 192 -8.57 -7.62 8.74
CA THR A 192 -8.33 -6.18 8.56
C THR A 192 -8.01 -5.90 7.09
N VAL A 193 -8.59 -4.83 6.55
CA VAL A 193 -8.35 -4.35 5.18
C VAL A 193 -7.88 -2.91 5.28
N PHE A 194 -6.72 -2.61 4.67
CA PHE A 194 -6.20 -1.27 4.50
C PHE A 194 -6.49 -0.78 3.09
N SER A 195 -6.87 0.49 2.95
CA SER A 195 -6.96 1.20 1.67
C SER A 195 -6.45 2.61 1.88
N MET A 196 -5.14 2.82 1.71
CA MET A 196 -4.50 4.10 2.01
C MET A 196 -4.01 4.77 0.72
N GLY A 197 -4.63 5.89 0.36
CA GLY A 197 -4.29 6.67 -0.82
C GLY A 197 -4.91 6.16 -2.13
N VAL A 198 -6.04 5.44 -2.05
CA VAL A 198 -6.69 4.82 -3.21
C VAL A 198 -8.02 5.48 -3.58
N LEU A 199 -8.86 5.83 -2.60
CA LEU A 199 -10.25 6.26 -2.85
C LEU A 199 -10.34 7.45 -3.82
N TYR A 200 -9.48 8.46 -3.68
CA TYR A 200 -9.50 9.64 -4.56
C TYR A 200 -9.14 9.33 -6.03
N HIS A 201 -8.61 8.15 -6.33
CA HIS A 201 -8.39 7.66 -7.71
C HIS A 201 -9.55 6.84 -8.26
N ARG A 202 -10.65 6.66 -7.51
CA ARG A 202 -11.80 5.83 -7.90
C ARG A 202 -12.93 6.68 -8.46
N ARG A 203 -13.41 6.25 -9.64
CA ARG A 203 -14.54 6.86 -10.35
C ARG A 203 -15.85 6.69 -9.61
N SER A 204 -15.99 5.60 -8.86
CA SER A 204 -17.14 5.32 -8.02
C SER A 204 -16.65 5.08 -6.59
N PRO A 205 -16.71 6.09 -5.71
CA PRO A 205 -16.21 5.96 -4.35
C PRO A 205 -17.05 4.97 -3.53
N ILE A 206 -18.37 4.92 -3.76
CA ILE A 206 -19.27 4.00 -3.06
C ILE A 206 -18.97 2.55 -3.44
N ASP A 207 -18.81 2.25 -4.74
CA ASP A 207 -18.45 0.89 -5.16
C ASP A 207 -17.09 0.46 -4.59
N HIS A 208 -16.13 1.38 -4.48
CA HIS A 208 -14.85 1.08 -3.82
C HIS A 208 -15.03 0.72 -2.35
N LEU A 209 -15.85 1.47 -1.60
CA LEU A 209 -16.15 1.16 -0.19
C LEU A 209 -16.86 -0.19 -0.04
N LEU A 210 -17.81 -0.50 -0.91
CA LEU A 210 -18.48 -1.80 -0.95
C LEU A 210 -17.51 -2.94 -1.29
N GLN A 211 -16.65 -2.75 -2.30
CA GLN A 211 -15.60 -3.72 -2.65
C GLN A 211 -14.65 -4.00 -1.49
N LEU A 212 -14.28 -2.97 -0.71
CA LEU A 212 -13.45 -3.15 0.50
C LEU A 212 -14.20 -3.95 1.58
N ARG A 213 -15.48 -3.64 1.80
CA ARG A 213 -16.36 -4.38 2.71
C ARG A 213 -16.47 -5.85 2.31
N ASP A 214 -16.53 -6.11 1.01
CA ASP A 214 -16.66 -7.45 0.47
C ASP A 214 -15.43 -8.33 0.74
N GLN A 215 -14.28 -7.74 1.07
CA GLN A 215 -13.06 -8.49 1.43
C GLN A 215 -12.99 -8.85 2.91
N LEU A 216 -13.60 -8.03 3.77
CA LEU A 216 -13.59 -8.19 5.23
C LEU A 216 -14.54 -9.31 5.63
N ARG A 217 -14.16 -10.15 6.60
CA ARG A 217 -15.14 -10.98 7.32
C ARG A 217 -16.07 -10.11 8.17
N THR A 218 -17.23 -10.63 8.59
CA THR A 218 -18.06 -9.96 9.60
C THR A 218 -17.27 -9.62 10.87
N GLY A 219 -17.43 -8.40 11.37
CA GLY A 219 -16.64 -7.86 12.48
C GLY A 219 -15.18 -7.53 12.13
N GLY A 220 -14.80 -7.61 10.84
CA GLY A 220 -13.50 -7.20 10.34
C GLY A 220 -13.33 -5.67 10.35
N GLU A 221 -12.08 -5.22 10.41
CA GLU A 221 -11.73 -3.80 10.55
C GLU A 221 -11.27 -3.21 9.21
N LEU A 222 -11.91 -2.12 8.77
CA LEU A 222 -11.44 -1.28 7.69
C LEU A 222 -10.53 -0.17 8.23
N VAL A 223 -9.39 0.03 7.60
CA VAL A 223 -8.52 1.19 7.77
C VAL A 223 -8.42 1.94 6.44
N LEU A 224 -9.14 3.05 6.34
CA LEU A 224 -9.26 3.85 5.12
C LEU A 224 -8.48 5.16 5.28
N GLU A 225 -7.58 5.47 4.35
CA GLU A 225 -6.97 6.79 4.26
C GLU A 225 -7.08 7.36 2.85
N THR A 226 -7.41 8.65 2.77
CA THR A 226 -7.61 9.36 1.50
C THR A 226 -7.37 10.86 1.66
N LEU A 227 -7.34 11.57 0.54
CA LEU A 227 -7.39 13.02 0.51
C LEU A 227 -8.77 13.53 0.93
N VAL A 228 -8.79 14.59 1.74
CA VAL A 228 -10.00 15.24 2.24
C VAL A 228 -9.92 16.77 2.13
N VAL A 229 -11.05 17.44 2.29
CA VAL A 229 -11.16 18.90 2.43
C VAL A 229 -11.90 19.28 3.70
N ASP A 230 -11.75 20.53 4.15
CA ASP A 230 -12.57 21.06 5.24
C ASP A 230 -14.03 21.19 4.82
N GLY A 231 -14.96 20.81 5.70
CA GLY A 231 -16.39 20.97 5.43
C GLY A 231 -17.33 20.14 6.31
N ASP A 232 -18.60 20.18 5.93
CA ASP A 232 -19.68 19.41 6.56
C ASP A 232 -19.97 18.10 5.82
N GLU A 233 -21.01 17.37 6.25
CA GLU A 233 -21.43 16.09 5.67
C GLU A 233 -21.85 16.15 4.18
N ASN A 234 -22.00 17.34 3.62
CA ASN A 234 -22.40 17.57 2.23
C ASN A 234 -21.29 18.24 1.41
N THR A 235 -20.09 18.41 2.00
CA THR A 235 -18.95 19.03 1.33
C THR A 235 -18.07 17.99 0.65
N VAL A 236 -17.92 18.12 -0.66
CA VAL A 236 -17.06 17.26 -1.50
C VAL A 236 -16.43 18.11 -2.60
N LEU A 237 -15.11 18.04 -2.73
CA LEU A 237 -14.37 18.64 -3.83
C LEU A 237 -14.17 17.59 -4.95
N VAL A 238 -14.49 17.97 -6.18
CA VAL A 238 -14.12 17.26 -7.41
C VAL A 238 -13.30 18.24 -8.25
N PRO A 239 -11.99 18.02 -8.45
CA PRO A 239 -11.16 18.93 -9.25
C PRO A 239 -11.53 18.84 -10.74
N ASP A 240 -11.30 19.92 -11.49
CA ASP A 240 -11.71 20.01 -12.91
C ASP A 240 -10.86 19.11 -13.83
N ASP A 241 -9.53 19.11 -13.65
CA ASP A 241 -8.58 18.28 -14.42
C ASP A 241 -7.50 17.69 -13.51
N ARG A 242 -6.76 18.55 -12.81
CA ARG A 242 -5.64 18.17 -11.94
C ARG A 242 -5.82 18.66 -10.52
N TYR A 243 -5.28 17.89 -9.60
CA TYR A 243 -5.15 18.28 -8.19
C TYR A 243 -3.74 17.96 -7.73
N GLY A 244 -2.94 18.98 -7.40
CA GLY A 244 -1.53 18.80 -7.04
C GLY A 244 -0.74 18.09 -8.15
N LYS A 245 -0.94 18.52 -9.39
CA LYS A 245 -0.46 17.93 -10.66
C LYS A 245 -0.92 16.51 -10.98
N MET A 246 -1.52 15.79 -10.03
CA MET A 246 -2.05 14.45 -10.26
C MET A 246 -3.21 14.51 -11.26
N ASN A 247 -3.21 13.55 -12.19
CA ASN A 247 -4.38 13.27 -13.02
C ASN A 247 -5.27 12.22 -12.34
N ASN A 248 -6.46 12.00 -12.88
CA ASN A 248 -7.39 10.96 -12.41
C ASN A 248 -7.71 11.07 -10.90
N VAL A 249 -7.85 12.30 -10.41
CA VAL A 249 -8.35 12.58 -9.06
C VAL A 249 -9.83 12.89 -9.18
N TRP A 250 -10.67 12.18 -8.42
CA TRP A 250 -12.13 12.24 -8.53
C TRP A 250 -12.75 12.91 -7.31
N PHE A 251 -12.82 12.22 -6.17
CA PHE A 251 -13.58 12.71 -5.01
C PHE A 251 -12.66 12.96 -3.82
N LEU A 252 -12.68 14.21 -3.32
CA LEU A 252 -12.07 14.64 -2.07
C LEU A 252 -13.20 15.05 -1.11
N PRO A 253 -13.81 14.10 -0.38
CA PRO A 253 -14.87 14.42 0.57
C PRO A 253 -14.31 15.15 1.79
N SER A 254 -15.16 15.85 2.54
CA SER A 254 -14.84 16.16 3.93
C SER A 254 -14.81 14.89 4.77
N VAL A 255 -14.17 14.94 5.94
CA VAL A 255 -14.19 13.82 6.90
C VAL A 255 -15.63 13.43 7.26
N LYS A 256 -16.51 14.42 7.49
CA LYS A 256 -17.91 14.17 7.83
C LYS A 256 -18.69 13.52 6.69
N ALA A 257 -18.43 13.92 5.45
CA ALA A 257 -19.03 13.30 4.27
C ALA A 257 -18.55 11.85 4.11
N LEU A 258 -17.26 11.58 4.32
CA LEU A 258 -16.69 10.23 4.22
C LEU A 258 -17.20 9.29 5.31
N VAL A 259 -17.38 9.78 6.55
CA VAL A 259 -18.03 9.02 7.62
C VAL A 259 -19.45 8.62 7.21
N LYS A 260 -20.25 9.58 6.71
CA LYS A 260 -21.60 9.33 6.21
C LYS A 260 -21.65 8.33 5.04
N TRP A 261 -20.64 8.33 4.18
CA TRP A 261 -20.54 7.35 3.08
C TRP A 261 -20.27 5.94 3.60
N LEU A 262 -19.38 5.79 4.58
CA LEU A 262 -19.10 4.51 5.22
C LEU A 262 -20.32 3.94 5.93
N GLU A 263 -21.05 4.78 6.68
CA GLU A 263 -22.31 4.39 7.33
C GLU A 263 -23.36 3.94 6.29
N LYS A 264 -23.45 4.63 5.15
CA LYS A 264 -24.31 4.21 4.03
C LYS A 264 -23.88 2.91 3.35
N CYS A 265 -22.61 2.54 3.50
CA CYS A 265 -22.08 1.26 3.05
C CYS A 265 -22.08 0.22 4.18
N ASP A 266 -22.99 0.34 5.17
CA ASP A 266 -23.20 -0.61 6.27
C ASP A 266 -21.96 -0.88 7.14
N PHE A 267 -21.04 0.08 7.21
CA PHE A 267 -20.02 0.10 8.24
C PHE A 267 -20.56 0.70 9.53
N ILE A 268 -20.11 0.17 10.66
CA ILE A 268 -20.40 0.69 12.01
C ILE A 268 -19.10 1.12 12.71
N ASP A 269 -19.22 1.75 13.87
CA ASP A 269 -18.08 2.26 14.66
C ASP A 269 -17.11 3.13 13.85
N VAL A 270 -17.66 3.92 12.92
CA VAL A 270 -16.90 4.75 11.99
C VAL A 270 -16.31 5.95 12.74
N ARG A 271 -14.98 6.06 12.73
CA ARG A 271 -14.26 7.13 13.45
C ARG A 271 -13.05 7.62 12.68
N CYS A 272 -12.92 8.94 12.55
CA CYS A 272 -11.67 9.57 12.12
C CYS A 272 -10.67 9.51 13.28
N VAL A 273 -9.48 8.99 13.03
CA VAL A 273 -8.44 8.79 14.05
C VAL A 273 -7.21 9.65 13.82
N ASP A 274 -7.02 10.15 12.60
CA ASP A 274 -5.94 11.05 12.22
C ASP A 274 -6.44 11.97 11.11
N GLU A 275 -6.12 13.26 11.19
CA GLU A 275 -6.32 14.24 10.13
C GLU A 275 -5.11 15.15 10.11
N ASP A 276 -4.37 15.15 9.00
CA ASP A 276 -3.10 15.86 8.92
C ASP A 276 -2.91 16.55 7.56
N LEU A 277 -2.30 17.73 7.61
CA LEU A 277 -1.82 18.40 6.41
C LEU A 277 -0.51 17.75 6.00
N THR A 278 -0.42 17.37 4.73
CA THR A 278 0.80 16.69 4.25
C THR A 278 1.97 17.66 4.28
N SER A 279 2.96 17.38 5.12
CA SER A 279 4.10 18.28 5.28
C SER A 279 5.16 18.07 4.19
N LEU A 280 5.93 19.12 3.89
CA LEU A 280 7.10 19.04 2.98
C LEU A 280 8.21 18.13 3.52
N ALA A 281 8.22 17.81 4.81
CA ALA A 281 9.16 16.85 5.39
C ALA A 281 8.70 15.39 5.18
N GLU A 282 7.39 15.17 5.10
CA GLU A 282 6.77 13.86 4.92
C GLU A 282 6.81 13.39 3.46
N GLN A 283 6.56 14.29 2.50
CA GLN A 283 6.61 14.00 1.06
C GLN A 283 7.58 14.94 0.33
N ARG A 284 8.67 14.39 -0.21
CA ARG A 284 9.76 15.19 -0.80
C ARG A 284 10.63 14.39 -1.76
N ARG A 285 11.41 15.11 -2.58
CA ARG A 285 12.42 14.50 -3.45
C ARG A 285 13.56 13.93 -2.60
N THR A 286 14.14 12.83 -3.07
CA THR A 286 15.30 12.17 -2.45
C THR A 286 16.23 11.62 -3.54
N SER A 287 17.38 11.06 -3.15
CA SER A 287 18.25 10.34 -4.09
C SER A 287 17.55 9.11 -4.72
N TRP A 288 16.51 8.57 -4.08
CA TRP A 288 15.72 7.41 -4.51
C TRP A 288 14.38 7.78 -5.16
N MET A 289 13.96 9.05 -5.08
CA MET A 289 12.83 9.61 -5.83
C MET A 289 13.17 11.00 -6.39
N ARG A 290 13.72 10.99 -7.61
CA ARG A 290 14.24 12.18 -8.31
C ARG A 290 13.22 12.94 -9.16
N ASN A 291 11.97 12.49 -9.25
CA ASN A 291 10.93 13.21 -10.02
C ASN A 291 10.37 14.36 -9.17
N GLU A 292 9.45 15.18 -9.72
CA GLU A 292 8.72 16.20 -8.94
C GLU A 292 8.00 15.58 -7.73
N SER A 293 7.89 16.32 -6.63
CA SER A 293 7.21 15.91 -5.39
C SER A 293 6.40 17.06 -4.78
N LEU A 294 5.97 16.99 -3.51
CA LEU A 294 4.96 17.88 -2.92
C LEU A 294 5.25 19.37 -3.10
N VAL A 295 6.50 19.81 -2.91
CA VAL A 295 6.88 21.22 -3.09
C VAL A 295 6.57 21.73 -4.51
N ASP A 296 6.65 20.86 -5.51
CA ASP A 296 6.37 21.18 -6.91
C ASP A 296 4.85 21.15 -7.22
N TYR A 297 4.02 20.70 -6.26
CA TYR A 297 2.57 20.53 -6.39
C TYR A 297 1.78 21.63 -5.65
N LEU A 298 2.45 22.45 -4.85
CA LEU A 298 1.87 23.56 -4.08
C LEU A 298 2.08 24.91 -4.77
N ASP A 299 1.18 25.87 -4.52
CA ASP A 299 1.37 27.24 -5.01
C ASP A 299 2.65 27.83 -4.40
N PRO A 300 3.61 28.32 -5.22
CA PRO A 300 4.88 28.86 -4.74
C PRO A 300 4.74 30.11 -3.86
N ASN A 301 3.57 30.79 -3.89
CA ASN A 301 3.29 31.96 -3.08
C ASN A 301 2.35 31.67 -1.89
N ASP A 302 1.69 30.50 -1.87
CA ASP A 302 0.71 30.12 -0.85
C ASP A 302 0.65 28.59 -0.68
N ILE A 303 1.51 28.04 0.18
CA ILE A 303 1.60 26.58 0.40
C ILE A 303 0.32 25.94 0.96
N THR A 304 -0.67 26.75 1.37
CA THR A 304 -2.00 26.25 1.78
C THR A 304 -2.85 25.84 0.58
N LYS A 305 -2.36 26.04 -0.65
CA LYS A 305 -3.01 25.68 -1.90
C LYS A 305 -2.14 24.82 -2.80
N THR A 306 -2.77 24.05 -3.67
CA THR A 306 -2.12 23.40 -4.80
C THR A 306 -1.76 24.43 -5.87
N VAL A 307 -0.87 24.07 -6.82
CA VAL A 307 -0.55 24.93 -7.97
C VAL A 307 -1.76 25.29 -8.84
N GLU A 308 -2.84 24.52 -8.76
CA GLU A 308 -4.11 24.79 -9.45
C GLU A 308 -5.06 25.70 -8.64
N GLY A 309 -4.71 26.05 -7.40
CA GLY A 309 -5.50 26.93 -6.53
C GLY A 309 -6.49 26.23 -5.59
N TYR A 310 -6.54 24.89 -5.58
CA TYR A 310 -7.34 24.11 -4.62
C TYR A 310 -6.69 24.09 -3.23
N PRO A 311 -7.42 23.71 -2.16
CA PRO A 311 -6.80 23.47 -0.85
C PRO A 311 -5.66 22.44 -0.95
N ALA A 312 -4.55 22.71 -0.26
CA ALA A 312 -3.39 21.81 -0.22
C ALA A 312 -3.75 20.41 0.30
N PRO A 313 -2.97 19.37 -0.05
CA PRO A 313 -3.27 17.99 0.32
C PRO A 313 -3.41 17.79 1.83
N LYS A 314 -4.66 17.54 2.26
CA LYS A 314 -5.00 17.07 3.60
C LYS A 314 -5.43 15.61 3.55
N ARG A 315 -5.01 14.83 4.53
CA ARG A 315 -5.29 13.39 4.61
C ARG A 315 -6.02 13.08 5.88
N ALA A 316 -6.99 12.18 5.81
CA ALA A 316 -7.68 11.64 6.97
C ALA A 316 -7.62 10.13 6.97
N THR A 317 -7.42 9.54 8.15
CA THR A 317 -7.54 8.10 8.39
C THR A 317 -8.80 7.82 9.17
N ILE A 318 -9.63 6.93 8.64
CA ILE A 318 -10.88 6.48 9.24
C ILE A 318 -10.78 4.98 9.52
N ILE A 319 -11.23 4.60 10.72
CA ILE A 319 -11.42 3.20 11.11
C ILE A 319 -12.92 2.91 11.14
N ALA A 320 -13.30 1.74 10.66
CA ALA A 320 -14.68 1.28 10.67
C ALA A 320 -14.77 -0.25 10.77
N ILE A 321 -15.90 -0.78 11.21
CA ILE A 321 -16.13 -2.22 11.39
C ILE A 321 -17.22 -2.69 10.43
N LYS A 322 -17.00 -3.84 9.76
CA LYS A 322 -18.04 -4.51 8.95
C LYS A 322 -19.12 -5.08 9.87
N ASN A 323 -20.35 -4.58 9.74
CA ASN A 323 -21.47 -4.96 10.60
C ASN A 323 -22.07 -6.33 10.25
N GLU A 324 -22.36 -6.56 8.97
CA GLU A 324 -23.12 -7.72 8.48
C GLU A 324 -22.33 -8.51 7.43
N PRO A 325 -22.61 -9.81 7.23
CA PRO A 325 -22.06 -10.58 6.11
C PRO A 325 -22.55 -10.04 4.76
N ASN A 326 -21.90 -10.46 3.68
CA ASN A 326 -22.37 -10.11 2.34
C ASN A 326 -23.65 -10.91 2.03
N HIS A 327 -24.81 -10.24 1.96
CA HIS A 327 -26.11 -10.87 1.73
C HIS A 327 -26.18 -11.64 0.40
N ASP A 328 -25.41 -11.23 -0.60
CA ASP A 328 -25.37 -11.86 -1.93
C ASP A 328 -24.46 -13.12 -2.00
N LEU A 329 -23.80 -13.49 -0.89
CA LEU A 329 -22.91 -14.65 -0.79
C LEU A 329 -23.46 -15.78 0.09
N VAL A 330 -24.67 -15.63 0.62
CA VAL A 330 -25.35 -16.60 1.49
C VAL A 330 -26.27 -17.51 0.71
#